data_AF-A0A412RDJ0-F1
#
_entry.id   AF-A0A412RDJ0-F1
#
_cell.length_a   1.000
_cell.length_b   1.000
_cell.length_c   1.000
_cell.angle_alpha   90.00
_cell.angle_beta   90.00
_cell.angle_gamma   90.00
#
_symmetry.space_group_name_H-M   'P 1'
#
loop_
_entity.id
_entity.type
_entity.pdbx_description
1 polymer ?
#
loop_
_entity_poly.entity_id
_entity_poly.type
_entity_poly.pdbx_seq_one_letter_code
_entity_poly.pdbx_strand_id
1 'polypeptide(L)'
;MYIIGIDIGKNHHEASIVSPEGKQIGHSLRFATTHKGADSLRKMYIRQTKNDSIDSFLIAEVIRFGQFTTTSMADENILAMRQLCRYRDSVISSRTEIKLRISTIMEQIFPEYEKQFSSLWLSTSMGILEKYLTPENIENAPIDELFEIIKDKSHNKLTMKKAIS
;
A
#
# COMPACT_ATOMS: atom_id res chain seq x y z
N MET A 1 -9.96 -30.03 13.35
CA MET A 1 -8.97 -29.45 14.28
C MET A 1 -7.84 -30.46 14.42
N TYR A 2 -6.61 -30.13 14.02
CA TYR A 2 -5.48 -31.06 14.09
C TYR A 2 -4.67 -30.80 15.37
N ILE A 3 -4.20 -31.86 16.01
CA ILE A 3 -3.43 -31.80 17.26
C ILE A 3 -1.98 -32.15 16.93
N ILE A 4 -1.03 -31.36 17.41
CA ILE A 4 0.39 -31.62 17.19
C ILE A 4 0.97 -32.21 18.47
N GLY A 5 1.50 -33.43 18.39
CA GLY A 5 2.29 -34.04 19.45
C GLY A 5 3.76 -33.68 19.24
N ILE A 6 4.37 -33.04 20.24
CA ILE A 6 5.81 -32.77 20.25
C ILE A 6 6.42 -33.52 21.43
N ASP A 7 7.26 -34.50 21.15
CA ASP A 7 8.11 -35.15 22.15
C ASP A 7 9.42 -34.36 22.30
N ILE A 8 9.67 -33.85 23.50
CA ILE A 8 10.74 -32.90 23.76
C ILE A 8 11.94 -33.65 24.37
N GLY A 9 12.90 -34.04 23.52
CA GLY A 9 14.19 -34.58 23.98
C GLY A 9 15.28 -33.51 24.20
N LYS A 10 16.36 -33.89 24.90
CA LYS A 10 17.50 -32.98 25.23
C LYS A 10 18.28 -32.47 24.01
N ASN A 11 18.44 -33.31 22.99
CA ASN A 11 19.26 -33.00 21.81
C ASN A 11 18.42 -32.93 20.53
N HIS A 12 17.29 -33.64 20.52
CA HIS A 12 16.39 -33.76 19.39
C HIS A 12 14.96 -33.79 19.90
N HIS A 13 14.07 -33.11 19.19
CA HIS A 13 12.64 -33.17 19.38
C HIS A 13 12.00 -33.94 18.23
N GLU A 14 10.83 -34.51 18.48
CA GLU A 14 10.06 -35.21 17.46
C GLU A 14 8.65 -34.63 17.41
N ALA A 15 8.25 -34.17 16.22
CA ALA A 15 6.93 -33.61 16.01
C ALA A 15 6.10 -34.51 15.08
N SER A 16 4.87 -34.77 15.47
CA SER A 16 3.90 -35.58 14.71
C SER A 16 2.55 -34.89 14.70
N ILE A 17 1.86 -34.96 13.56
CA ILE A 17 0.49 -34.47 13.43
C ILE A 17 -0.45 -35.61 13.79
N VAL A 18 -1.47 -35.32 14.58
CA VAL A 18 -2.47 -36.27 15.06
C VAL A 18 -3.86 -35.74 14.70
N SER A 19 -4.71 -36.61 14.20
CA SER A 19 -6.13 -36.32 13.98
C SER A 19 -6.82 -36.06 15.33
N PRO A 20 -7.96 -35.35 15.34
CA PRO A 20 -8.71 -35.15 16.58
C PRO A 20 -9.19 -36.48 17.23
N GLU A 21 -9.21 -37.57 16.45
CA GLU A 21 -9.49 -38.95 16.91
C GLU A 21 -8.24 -39.67 17.46
N GLY A 22 -7.10 -38.98 17.59
CA GLY A 22 -5.87 -39.53 18.16
C GLY A 22 -5.01 -40.35 17.18
N LYS A 23 -5.35 -40.37 15.89
CA LYS A 23 -4.60 -41.13 14.88
C LYS A 23 -3.50 -40.26 14.26
N GLN A 24 -2.25 -40.74 14.28
CA GLN A 24 -1.14 -40.04 13.64
C GLN A 24 -1.38 -39.89 12.12
N ILE A 25 -1.25 -38.67 11.63
CA ILE A 25 -1.36 -38.30 10.21
C ILE A 25 0.04 -38.01 9.69
N GLY A 26 0.60 -38.96 8.94
CA GLY A 26 1.91 -38.82 8.30
C GLY A 26 3.10 -39.19 9.19
N HIS A 27 4.31 -38.99 8.66
CA HIS A 27 5.56 -39.33 9.35
C HIS A 27 5.93 -38.28 10.40
N SER A 28 6.54 -38.75 11.48
CA SER A 28 7.14 -37.88 12.48
C SER A 28 8.39 -37.20 11.93
N LEU A 29 8.60 -35.94 12.31
CA LEU A 29 9.78 -35.16 11.96
C LEU A 29 10.66 -35.00 13.19
N ARG A 30 11.86 -35.58 13.14
CA ARG A 30 12.89 -35.37 14.15
C ARG A 30 13.77 -34.18 13.78
N PHE A 31 13.90 -33.23 14.69
CA PHE A 31 14.74 -32.04 14.49
C PHE A 31 15.61 -31.79 15.72
N ALA A 32 16.84 -31.32 15.51
CA ALA A 32 17.75 -31.00 16.60
C ALA A 32 17.29 -29.75 17.36
N THR A 33 17.57 -29.68 18.66
CA THR A 33 17.31 -28.52 19.53
C THR A 33 18.30 -27.38 19.23
N THR A 34 18.28 -26.90 17.99
CA THR A 34 19.21 -25.90 17.45
C THR A 34 18.43 -24.90 16.58
N HIS A 35 18.99 -23.71 16.36
CA HIS A 35 18.40 -22.70 15.47
C HIS A 35 18.06 -23.25 14.08
N LYS A 36 18.97 -24.05 13.48
CA LYS A 36 18.73 -24.70 12.18
C LYS A 36 17.58 -25.72 12.20
N GLY A 37 17.40 -26.43 13.33
CA GLY A 37 16.32 -27.39 13.50
C GLY A 37 14.94 -26.73 13.51
N ALA A 38 14.85 -25.57 14.14
CA ALA A 38 13.62 -24.79 14.16
C ALA A 38 13.35 -24.01 12.87
N ASP A 39 14.37 -23.55 12.14
CA ASP A 39 14.19 -23.01 10.79
C ASP A 39 13.60 -24.07 9.84
N SER A 40 14.00 -25.33 10.01
CA SER A 40 13.47 -26.46 9.25
C SER A 40 12.00 -26.73 9.58
N LEU A 41 11.63 -26.61 10.86
CA LEU A 41 10.25 -26.66 11.34
C LEU A 41 9.43 -25.49 10.76
N ARG A 42 9.97 -24.26 10.82
CA ARG A 42 9.38 -23.03 10.27
C ARG A 42 9.08 -23.13 8.77
N LYS A 43 10.01 -23.70 7.98
CA LYS A 43 9.84 -23.92 6.53
C LYS A 43 8.72 -24.90 6.20
N MET A 44 8.39 -25.82 7.09
CA MET A 44 7.25 -26.72 6.94
C MET A 44 5.91 -25.96 7.04
N TYR A 45 5.83 -24.95 7.92
CA TYR A 45 4.62 -24.14 8.13
C TYR A 45 4.48 -22.97 7.13
N ILE A 46 5.58 -22.32 6.72
CA ILE A 46 5.56 -21.14 5.82
C ILE A 46 5.12 -21.49 4.38
N ARG A 47 5.12 -22.76 3.98
CA ARG A 47 4.57 -23.18 2.68
C ARG A 47 3.04 -23.09 2.59
N GLN A 48 2.34 -22.80 3.68
CA GLN A 48 0.91 -22.54 3.66
C GLN A 48 0.61 -21.04 3.59
N THR A 49 -0.46 -20.69 2.87
CA THR A 49 -0.94 -19.31 2.68
C THR A 49 -1.02 -18.59 4.02
N LYS A 50 -0.43 -17.38 4.09
CA LYS A 50 -0.52 -16.50 5.26
C LYS A 50 -1.97 -16.38 5.71
N ASN A 51 -2.24 -16.75 6.96
CA ASN A 51 -3.50 -16.51 7.63
C ASN A 51 -3.22 -16.12 9.09
N ASP A 52 -4.11 -15.33 9.68
CA ASP A 52 -3.89 -14.73 11.00
C ASP A 52 -3.71 -15.78 12.11
N SER A 53 -4.33 -16.96 11.96
CA SER A 53 -4.19 -18.08 12.90
C SER A 53 -2.81 -18.73 12.83
N ILE A 54 -2.26 -18.92 11.63
CA ILE A 54 -0.92 -19.47 11.38
C ILE A 54 0.13 -18.47 11.87
N ASP A 55 -0.05 -17.18 11.58
CA ASP A 55 0.89 -16.13 12.01
C ASP A 55 0.90 -16.00 13.54
N SER A 56 -0.27 -16.05 14.19
CA SER A 56 -0.39 -16.02 15.66
C SER A 56 0.25 -17.25 16.30
N PHE A 57 0.02 -18.45 15.74
CA PHE A 57 0.65 -19.68 16.19
C PHE A 57 2.18 -19.62 16.04
N LEU A 58 2.67 -19.13 14.90
CA LEU A 58 4.10 -18.98 14.62
C LEU A 58 4.77 -17.99 15.57
N ILE A 59 4.12 -16.86 15.90
CA ILE A 59 4.61 -15.90 16.89
C ILE A 59 4.69 -16.55 18.27
N ALA A 60 3.62 -17.24 18.70
CA ALA A 60 3.59 -17.95 19.98
C ALA A 60 4.67 -19.02 20.07
N GLU A 61 4.91 -19.76 18.98
CA GLU A 61 5.92 -20.80 18.89
C GLU A 61 7.35 -20.23 18.96
N VAL A 62 7.62 -19.13 18.24
CA VAL A 62 8.92 -18.42 18.27
C VAL A 62 9.23 -17.90 19.68
N ILE A 63 8.23 -17.35 20.36
CA ILE A 63 8.37 -16.89 21.76
C ILE A 63 8.59 -18.09 22.68
N ARG A 64 7.79 -19.16 22.54
CA ARG A 64 7.85 -20.37 23.37
C ARG A 64 9.21 -21.07 23.32
N PHE A 65 9.82 -21.16 22.13
CA PHE A 65 11.12 -21.80 21.95
C PHE A 65 12.31 -20.85 22.17
N GLY A 66 12.07 -19.60 22.58
CA GLY A 66 13.14 -18.63 22.86
C GLY A 66 13.95 -18.24 21.62
N GLN A 67 13.42 -18.46 20.42
CA GLN A 67 14.12 -18.23 19.17
C GLN A 67 13.85 -16.84 18.60
N PHE A 68 13.91 -15.86 19.48
CA PHE A 68 13.83 -14.47 19.09
C PHE A 68 15.18 -13.81 19.38
N THR A 69 15.66 -13.02 18.43
CA THR A 69 16.75 -12.09 18.72
C THR A 69 16.16 -10.92 19.47
N THR A 70 16.83 -10.45 20.53
CA THR A 70 16.45 -9.19 21.17
C THR A 70 16.53 -8.10 20.10
N THR A 71 15.38 -7.48 19.80
CA THR A 71 15.37 -6.33 18.91
C THR A 71 16.04 -5.18 19.65
N SER A 72 17.25 -4.82 19.26
CA SER A 72 17.83 -3.53 19.66
C SER A 72 16.89 -2.44 19.18
N MET A 73 16.59 -1.46 20.03
CA MET A 73 15.91 -0.26 19.56
C MET A 73 16.68 0.26 18.35
N ALA A 74 15.96 0.51 17.26
CA ALA A 74 16.57 1.08 16.07
C ALA A 74 17.17 2.43 16.46
N ASP A 75 18.37 2.73 15.92
CA ASP A 75 18.98 4.05 16.01
C ASP A 75 17.92 5.13 15.73
N GLU A 76 17.95 6.22 16.51
CA GLU A 76 17.01 7.34 16.38
C GLU A 76 16.90 7.83 14.92
N ASN A 77 18.01 7.82 14.19
CA ASN A 77 18.04 8.17 12.77
C ASN A 77 17.25 7.19 11.89
N ILE A 78 17.32 5.90 12.18
CA ILE A 78 16.56 4.86 11.46
C ILE A 78 15.07 4.99 11.78
N LEU A 79 14.71 5.30 13.03
CA LEU A 79 13.34 5.54 13.43
C LEU A 79 12.76 6.79 12.74
N ALA A 80 13.50 7.89 12.74
CA ALA A 80 13.13 9.13 12.07
C ALA A 80 12.93 8.90 10.56
N MET A 81 13.85 8.18 9.91
CA MET A 81 13.72 7.85 8.49
C MET A 81 12.47 7.01 8.19
N ARG A 82 12.18 6.00 9.03
CA ARG A 82 10.94 5.20 8.90
C ARG A 82 9.69 6.06 9.04
N GLN A 83 9.68 7.00 9.98
CA GLN A 83 8.57 7.93 10.16
C GLN A 83 8.39 8.83 8.93
N LEU A 84 9.48 9.34 8.35
CA LEU A 84 9.44 10.14 7.12
C LEU A 84 8.90 9.35 5.93
N CYS A 85 9.29 8.08 5.77
CA CYS A 85 8.73 7.21 4.73
C CYS A 85 7.21 7.02 4.91
N ARG A 86 6.77 6.71 6.13
CA ARG A 86 5.33 6.56 6.44
C ARG A 86 4.56 7.85 6.22
N TYR A 87 5.14 8.99 6.60
CA TYR A 87 4.54 10.29 6.39
C TYR A 87 4.40 10.61 4.89
N ARG A 88 5.44 10.35 4.10
CA ARG A 88 5.40 10.48 2.64
C ARG A 88 4.28 9.64 2.03
N ASP A 89 4.15 8.38 2.45
CA ASP A 89 3.10 7.50 1.95
C ASP A 89 1.71 8.01 2.34
N SER A 90 1.53 8.49 3.58
CA SER A 90 0.29 9.14 4.01
C SER A 90 -0.06 10.35 3.14
N VAL A 91 0.90 11.23 2.87
CA VAL A 91 0.69 12.43 2.05
C VAL A 91 0.34 12.04 0.60
N ILE A 92 0.97 10.99 0.05
CA ILE A 92 0.66 10.49 -1.29
C ILE A 92 -0.77 9.93 -1.35
N SER A 93 -1.20 9.20 -0.32
CA SER A 93 -2.57 8.70 -0.21
C SER A 93 -3.57 9.86 -0.14
N SER A 94 -3.35 10.85 0.74
CA SER A 94 -4.20 12.03 0.83
C SER A 94 -4.27 12.81 -0.47
N ARG A 95 -3.14 12.97 -1.18
CA ARG A 95 -3.13 13.61 -2.50
C ARG A 95 -4.01 12.86 -3.50
N THR A 96 -3.93 11.53 -3.51
CA THR A 96 -4.75 10.69 -4.40
C THR A 96 -6.23 10.83 -4.07
N GLU A 97 -6.59 10.81 -2.80
CA GLU A 97 -7.96 10.99 -2.33
C GLU A 97 -8.55 12.34 -2.75
N ILE A 98 -7.80 13.43 -2.53
CA ILE A 98 -8.21 14.78 -2.95
C ILE A 98 -8.45 14.82 -4.47
N LYS A 99 -7.55 14.20 -5.25
CA LYS A 99 -7.70 14.13 -6.70
C LYS A 99 -8.97 13.40 -7.12
N LEU A 100 -9.24 12.24 -6.54
CA LEU A 100 -10.46 11.49 -6.81
C LEU A 100 -11.70 12.31 -6.48
N ARG A 101 -11.73 12.98 -5.33
CA ARG A 101 -12.86 13.83 -4.93
C ARG A 101 -13.11 14.96 -5.92
N ILE A 102 -12.06 15.65 -6.38
CA ILE A 102 -12.18 16.71 -7.38
C ILE A 102 -12.69 16.14 -8.70
N SER A 103 -12.17 15.00 -9.16
CA SER A 103 -12.64 14.33 -10.37
C SER A 103 -14.13 13.98 -10.27
N THR A 104 -14.57 13.41 -9.15
CA THR A 104 -15.99 13.10 -8.92
C THR A 104 -16.87 14.34 -8.96
N ILE A 105 -16.43 15.45 -8.34
CA ILE A 105 -17.17 16.72 -8.40
C ILE A 105 -17.21 17.23 -9.84
N MET A 106 -16.10 17.15 -10.58
CA MET A 106 -16.05 17.60 -11.97
C MET A 106 -17.00 16.79 -12.87
N GLU A 107 -17.02 15.46 -12.72
CA GLU A 107 -17.96 14.60 -13.43
C GLU A 107 -19.43 14.95 -13.15
N GLN A 108 -19.74 15.44 -11.94
CA GLN A 108 -21.08 15.85 -11.55
C GLN A 108 -21.49 17.22 -12.12
N ILE A 109 -20.56 18.18 -12.20
CA ILE A 109 -20.88 19.56 -12.58
C ILE A 109 -20.52 19.89 -14.04
N PHE A 110 -19.59 19.16 -14.64
CA PHE A 110 -19.09 19.38 -16.00
C PHE A 110 -18.56 18.09 -16.64
N PRO A 111 -19.43 17.10 -16.93
CA PRO A 111 -19.03 15.81 -17.47
C PRO A 111 -18.34 15.89 -18.85
N GLU A 112 -18.58 16.94 -19.63
CA GLU A 112 -17.94 17.15 -20.93
C GLU A 112 -16.50 17.68 -20.84
N TYR A 113 -15.99 17.98 -19.64
CA TYR A 113 -14.65 18.56 -19.45
C TYR A 113 -13.53 17.71 -20.08
N GLU A 114 -13.61 16.38 -19.95
CA GLU A 114 -12.62 15.46 -20.50
C GLU A 114 -12.56 15.45 -22.04
N LYS A 115 -13.59 15.97 -22.71
CA LYS A 115 -13.57 16.14 -24.17
C LYS A 115 -12.76 17.36 -24.61
N GLN A 116 -12.65 18.36 -23.72
CA GLN A 116 -11.98 19.64 -24.01
C GLN A 116 -10.51 19.62 -23.61
N PHE A 117 -10.16 18.91 -22.54
CA PHE A 117 -8.78 18.81 -22.04
C PHE A 117 -8.37 17.35 -21.88
N SER A 118 -7.12 17.03 -22.24
CA SER A 118 -6.59 15.67 -22.09
C SER A 118 -6.41 15.23 -20.63
N SER A 119 -6.36 16.18 -19.68
CA SER A 119 -6.43 15.88 -18.25
C SER A 119 -6.80 17.11 -17.44
N LEU A 120 -7.55 16.91 -16.34
CA LEU A 120 -7.86 17.93 -15.34
C LEU A 120 -6.61 18.52 -14.68
N TRP A 121 -5.55 17.71 -14.55
CA TRP A 121 -4.34 18.08 -13.81
C TRP A 121 -3.30 18.84 -14.62
N LEU A 122 -3.61 19.23 -15.87
CA LEU A 122 -2.72 20.06 -16.68
C LEU A 122 -2.61 21.46 -16.08
N SER A 123 -1.45 22.10 -16.24
CA SER A 123 -1.22 23.47 -15.74
C SER A 123 -2.23 24.48 -16.29
N THR A 124 -2.59 24.37 -17.57
CA THR A 124 -3.60 25.21 -18.22
C THR A 124 -5.00 24.93 -17.68
N SER A 125 -5.38 23.66 -17.58
CA SER A 125 -6.66 23.21 -17.02
C SER A 125 -6.85 23.72 -15.59
N MET A 126 -5.88 23.48 -14.72
CA MET A 126 -5.90 23.97 -13.34
C MET A 126 -5.95 25.50 -13.27
N GLY A 127 -5.22 26.21 -14.14
CA GLY A 127 -5.25 27.67 -14.18
C GLY A 127 -6.61 28.25 -14.57
N ILE A 128 -7.35 27.57 -15.47
CA ILE A 128 -8.73 27.95 -15.81
C ILE A 128 -9.66 27.64 -14.64
N LEU A 129 -9.59 26.42 -14.10
CA LEU A 129 -10.47 25.96 -13.01
C LEU A 129 -10.28 26.72 -11.69
N GLU A 130 -9.07 27.23 -11.42
CA GLU A 130 -8.80 28.08 -10.27
C GLU A 130 -9.59 29.40 -10.32
N LYS A 131 -9.94 29.88 -11.51
CA LYS A 131 -10.64 31.15 -11.71
C LYS A 131 -12.10 30.96 -12.12
N TYR A 132 -12.39 29.93 -12.91
CA TYR A 132 -13.72 29.60 -13.44
C TYR A 132 -13.98 28.10 -13.25
N LEU A 133 -14.66 27.75 -12.15
CA LEU A 133 -14.88 26.37 -11.75
C LEU A 133 -16.06 25.68 -12.48
N THR A 134 -17.08 26.44 -12.89
CA THR A 134 -18.31 25.90 -13.49
C THR A 134 -18.36 26.19 -15.00
N PRO A 135 -19.11 25.39 -15.79
CA PRO A 135 -19.29 25.64 -17.22
C PRO A 135 -19.81 27.05 -17.51
N GLU A 136 -20.78 27.50 -16.72
CA GLU A 136 -21.38 28.84 -16.84
C GLU A 136 -20.36 29.95 -16.57
N ASN A 137 -19.46 29.78 -15.59
CA ASN A 137 -18.41 30.76 -15.32
C ASN A 137 -17.38 30.79 -16.46
N ILE A 138 -17.11 29.65 -17.10
CA ILE A 138 -16.20 29.57 -18.25
C ILE A 138 -16.84 30.21 -19.49
N GLU A 139 -18.13 30.00 -19.72
CA GLU A 139 -18.88 30.59 -20.85
C GLU A 139 -18.95 32.12 -20.73
N ASN A 140 -19.15 32.63 -19.52
CA ASN A 140 -19.21 34.07 -19.24
C ASN A 140 -17.83 34.73 -19.09
N ALA A 141 -16.74 33.96 -19.16
CA ALA A 141 -15.40 34.50 -18.99
C ALA A 141 -14.97 35.31 -20.23
N PRO A 142 -14.29 36.46 -20.05
CA PRO A 142 -13.74 37.21 -21.16
C PRO A 142 -12.72 36.36 -21.94
N ILE A 143 -12.88 36.26 -23.26
CA ILE A 143 -12.01 35.46 -24.13
C ILE A 143 -10.54 35.87 -24.01
N ASP A 144 -10.27 37.18 -23.88
CA ASP A 144 -8.92 37.71 -23.69
C ASP A 144 -8.27 37.21 -22.39
N GLU A 145 -9.07 37.05 -21.34
CA GLU A 145 -8.61 36.62 -20.02
C GLU A 145 -8.34 35.11 -20.00
N LEU A 146 -9.21 34.32 -20.63
CA LEU A 146 -8.96 32.89 -20.87
C LEU A 146 -7.70 32.68 -21.72
N PHE A 147 -7.50 33.50 -22.77
CA PHE A 147 -6.32 33.42 -23.63
C PHE A 147 -5.03 33.73 -22.87
N GLU A 148 -5.00 34.78 -22.05
CA GLU A 148 -3.80 35.11 -21.27
C GLU A 148 -3.46 34.02 -20.25
N ILE A 149 -4.45 33.38 -19.61
CA ILE A 149 -4.21 32.22 -18.73
C ILE A 149 -3.59 31.06 -19.53
N ILE A 150 -4.13 30.74 -20.70
CA ILE A 150 -3.61 29.67 -21.55
C ILE A 150 -2.19 29.99 -22.02
N LYS A 151 -1.94 31.23 -22.42
CA LYS A 151 -0.65 31.71 -22.92
C LYS A 151 0.43 31.68 -21.84
N ASP A 152 0.11 32.14 -20.62
CA ASP A 152 1.00 32.07 -19.46
C ASP A 152 1.37 30.61 -19.14
N LYS A 153 0.36 29.75 -18.95
CA LYS A 153 0.58 28.32 -18.61
C LYS A 153 1.23 27.51 -19.74
N SER A 154 1.15 27.97 -20.99
CA SER A 154 1.79 27.37 -22.18
C SER A 154 3.20 27.92 -22.45
N HIS A 155 3.73 28.79 -21.58
CA HIS A 155 5.03 29.45 -21.79
C HIS A 155 5.09 30.21 -23.13
N ASN A 156 4.04 30.96 -23.47
CA ASN A 156 3.92 31.76 -24.69
C ASN A 156 3.99 30.99 -26.02
N LYS A 157 3.77 29.67 -26.02
CA LYS A 157 3.83 28.85 -27.25
C LYS A 157 2.56 28.92 -28.11
N LEU A 158 1.44 29.40 -27.57
CA LEU A 158 0.15 29.47 -28.25
C LEU A 158 -0.15 30.88 -28.74
N THR A 159 -0.66 30.96 -29.98
CA THR A 159 -1.12 32.19 -30.64
C THR A 159 -2.64 32.17 -30.71
N MET A 160 -3.30 33.34 -30.65
CA MET A 160 -4.77 33.46 -30.70
C MET A 160 -5.43 32.64 -31.82
N LYS A 161 -4.83 32.62 -33.02
CA LYS A 161 -5.32 31.83 -34.16
C LYS A 161 -5.37 30.32 -33.94
N LYS A 162 -4.50 29.78 -33.08
CA LYS A 162 -4.47 28.36 -32.70
C LYS A 162 -5.39 28.04 -31.52
N ALA A 163 -5.80 29.04 -30.76
CA ALA A 163 -6.66 28.86 -29.58
C ALA A 163 -8.16 28.90 -29.92
N ILE A 164 -8.52 29.52 -31.06
CA ILE A 164 -9.90 29.66 -31.55
C ILE A 164 -10.25 28.57 -32.59
N SER A 165 -9.24 27.84 -33.09
CA SER A 165 -9.41 26.71 -34.02
C SER A 165 -9.64 25.40 -33.29
#